data_AF-A0A8J8JFH4-F1
#
_entry.id   AF-A0A8J8JFH4-F1
#
_cell.length_a   1.000
_cell.length_b   1.000
_cell.length_c   1.000
_cell.angle_alpha   90.00
_cell.angle_beta   90.00
_cell.angle_gamma   90.00
#
_symmetry.space_group_name_H-M   'P 1'
#
loop_
_entity.id
_entity.type
_entity.pdbx_description
1 polymer ?
#
loop_
_entity_poly.entity_id
_entity_poly.type
_entity_poly.pdbx_seq_one_letter_code
_entity_poly.pdbx_strand_id
1 'polypeptide(L)'
;MSQEQQIVEPLAKFHARLDKEGRVAIPKPIRDALNITKNDYIEVVVRKIEIDHDRREIRILRQAYLITRLGTKGLIFLPSDLKKQFGLKEKDIVEVVLYGFHKFDELVSEKGKQLMTKMQSVGKWSELKPEDKLPEDQSMEHFTYVFV
;
A
#
# COMPACT_ATOMS: atom_id res chain seq x y z
N MET A 1 38.95 3.45 2.62
CA MET A 1 37.95 3.98 3.57
C MET A 1 36.66 3.21 3.34
N SER A 2 36.34 2.29 4.24
CA SER A 2 35.10 1.52 4.19
C SER A 2 33.95 2.49 4.49
N GLN A 3 33.01 2.67 3.57
CA GLN A 3 31.80 3.42 3.85
C GLN A 3 31.06 2.68 4.97
N GLU A 4 30.93 3.32 6.14
CA GLU A 4 30.04 2.82 7.19
C GLU A 4 28.63 2.74 6.59
N GLN A 5 28.12 1.52 6.43
CA GLN A 5 26.72 1.31 6.05
C GLN A 5 25.86 1.88 7.17
N GLN A 6 25.22 3.02 6.89
CA GLN A 6 24.29 3.65 7.82
C GLN A 6 23.13 2.68 8.05
N ILE A 7 23.02 2.14 9.27
CA ILE A 7 21.95 1.21 9.63
C ILE A 7 20.66 2.03 9.72
N VAL A 8 19.77 1.84 8.74
CA VAL A 8 18.42 2.44 8.76
C VAL A 8 17.53 1.60 9.68
N GLU A 9 17.26 2.11 10.87
CA GLU A 9 16.31 1.50 11.80
C GLU A 9 14.90 1.48 11.18
N PRO A 10 14.14 0.39 11.34
CA PRO A 10 12.78 0.34 10.83
C PRO A 10 11.85 1.25 11.65
N LEU A 11 10.91 1.88 10.96
CA LEU A 11 9.87 2.72 11.55
C LEU A 11 8.93 1.93 12.46
N ALA A 12 8.70 0.65 12.13
CA ALA A 12 7.93 -0.26 12.97
C ALA A 12 8.25 -1.73 12.65
N LYS A 13 8.04 -2.59 13.63
CA LYS A 13 8.11 -4.04 13.49
C LYS A 13 6.93 -4.69 14.21
N PHE A 14 6.15 -5.53 13.54
CA PHE A 14 4.98 -6.15 14.13
C PHE A 14 4.62 -7.48 13.47
N HIS A 15 3.86 -8.32 14.17
CA HIS A 15 3.27 -9.53 13.62
C HIS A 15 1.85 -9.26 13.15
N ALA A 16 1.49 -9.84 12.00
CA ALA A 16 0.16 -9.71 11.44
C ALA A 16 -0.34 -11.03 10.89
N ARG A 17 -1.64 -11.28 11.07
CA ARG A 17 -2.32 -12.45 10.52
C ARG A 17 -2.89 -12.13 9.14
N LEU A 18 -2.72 -13.05 8.19
CA LEU A 18 -3.34 -12.94 6.87
C LEU A 18 -4.86 -13.13 6.97
N ASP A 19 -5.60 -12.27 6.28
CA ASP A 19 -7.05 -12.45 6.09
C ASP A 19 -7.37 -13.40 4.92
N LYS A 20 -8.66 -13.60 4.64
CA LYS A 20 -9.17 -14.45 3.55
C LYS A 20 -8.70 -14.07 2.15
N GLU A 21 -8.27 -12.82 1.95
CA GLU A 21 -7.74 -12.32 0.67
C GLU A 21 -6.20 -12.30 0.66
N GLY A 22 -5.57 -12.73 1.76
CA GLY A 22 -4.13 -12.69 1.97
C GLY A 22 -3.60 -11.27 2.17
N ARG A 23 -4.42 -10.38 2.75
CA ARG A 23 -4.02 -9.03 3.17
C ARG A 23 -3.53 -9.08 4.61
N VAL A 24 -2.68 -8.11 4.96
CA VAL A 24 -2.29 -7.87 6.35
C VAL A 24 -2.63 -6.42 6.72
N ALA A 25 -2.98 -6.18 7.99
CA ALA A 25 -3.36 -4.86 8.46
C ALA A 25 -2.23 -4.25 9.29
N ILE A 26 -1.85 -3.01 8.98
CA ILE A 26 -0.98 -2.22 9.86
C ILE A 26 -1.78 -1.81 11.11
N PRO A 27 -1.31 -2.15 12.32
CA PRO A 27 -1.95 -1.75 13.57
C PRO A 27 -2.26 -0.25 13.61
N LYS A 28 -3.46 0.09 14.09
CA LYS A 28 -3.91 1.50 14.21
C LYS A 28 -2.90 2.39 14.97
N PRO A 29 -2.30 1.99 16.11
CA PRO A 29 -1.33 2.82 16.80
C PRO A 29 -0.12 3.21 15.94
N ILE A 30 0.39 2.30 15.11
CA ILE A 30 1.49 2.59 14.17
C ILE A 30 1.04 3.58 13.11
N ARG A 31 -0.17 3.39 12.58
CA ARG A 31 -0.72 4.30 11.55
C ARG A 31 -0.91 5.72 12.09
N ASP A 32 -1.45 5.82 13.30
CA ASP A 32 -1.68 7.10 13.97
C ASP A 32 -0.33 7.78 14.29
N ALA A 33 0.67 7.04 14.78
CA ALA A 33 2.00 7.56 15.10
C ALA A 33 2.77 8.08 13.87
N LEU A 34 2.64 7.40 12.72
CA LEU A 34 3.28 7.79 11.46
C LEU A 34 2.40 8.68 10.57
N ASN A 35 1.20 9.02 11.06
CA ASN A 35 0.19 9.76 10.32
C ASN A 35 -0.13 9.18 8.92
N ILE A 36 0.00 7.86 8.72
CA ILE A 36 -0.23 7.22 7.41
C ILE A 36 -1.70 6.91 7.16
N THR A 37 -2.18 7.27 5.97
CA THR A 37 -3.60 7.22 5.62
C THR A 37 -3.86 6.42 4.35
N LYS A 38 -5.13 6.19 4.03
CA LYS A 38 -5.54 5.45 2.82
C LYS A 38 -4.91 6.14 1.59
N ASN A 39 -4.37 5.33 0.69
CA ASN A 39 -3.67 5.70 -0.55
C ASN A 39 -2.19 6.05 -0.42
N ASP A 40 -1.66 6.29 0.78
CA ASP A 40 -0.21 6.41 0.98
C ASP A 40 0.51 5.14 0.51
N TYR A 41 1.75 5.29 0.05
CA TYR A 41 2.60 4.15 -0.28
C TYR A 41 3.48 3.82 0.92
N ILE A 42 3.67 2.54 1.19
CA ILE A 42 4.54 2.07 2.26
C ILE A 42 5.64 1.17 1.69
N GLU A 43 6.80 1.19 2.34
CA GLU A 43 7.93 0.33 2.06
C GLU A 43 8.08 -0.66 3.21
N VAL A 44 7.87 -1.94 2.93
CA VAL A 44 7.91 -2.98 3.96
C VAL A 44 8.74 -4.17 3.51
N VAL A 45 9.31 -4.85 4.50
CA VAL A 45 9.79 -6.22 4.36
C VAL A 45 8.77 -7.13 5.05
N VAL A 46 8.21 -8.08 4.30
CA VAL A 46 7.31 -9.12 4.81
C VAL A 46 8.10 -10.41 4.96
N ARG A 47 8.06 -10.99 6.16
CA ARG A 47 8.80 -12.18 6.55
C ARG A 47 7.84 -13.32 6.85
N LYS A 48 8.05 -14.45 6.18
CA LYS A 48 7.49 -15.72 6.63
C LYS A 48 8.30 -16.19 7.82
N ILE A 49 7.63 -16.46 8.92
CA ILE A 49 8.25 -16.86 10.18
C ILE A 49 7.75 -18.22 10.65
N GLU A 50 8.57 -18.88 11.44
CA GLU A 50 8.19 -20.00 12.30
C GLU A 50 8.37 -19.56 13.75
N ILE A 51 7.37 -19.84 14.60
CA ILE A 51 7.39 -19.50 16.02
C ILE A 51 7.50 -20.80 16.80
N ASP A 52 8.61 -20.98 17.49
CA ASP A 52 8.82 -22.08 18.43
C ASP A 52 8.46 -21.59 19.83
N HIS A 53 7.30 -22.03 20.33
CA HIS A 53 6.79 -21.61 21.63
C HIS A 53 7.57 -22.21 22.81
N ASP A 54 8.13 -23.41 22.64
CA ASP A 54 8.89 -24.09 23.69
C ASP A 54 10.24 -23.41 23.90
N ARG A 55 10.89 -23.04 22.80
CA ARG A 55 12.19 -22.34 22.80
C ARG A 55 12.05 -20.83 22.88
N ARG A 56 10.84 -20.28 22.72
CA ARG A 56 10.55 -18.84 22.63
C ARG A 56 11.37 -18.16 21.53
N GLU A 57 11.54 -18.84 20.40
CA GLU A 57 12.33 -18.40 19.25
C GLU A 57 11.42 -18.07 18.06
N ILE A 58 11.80 -17.04 17.30
CA ILE A 58 11.21 -16.76 15.99
C ILE A 58 12.28 -16.96 14.93
N ARG A 59 12.02 -17.83 13.95
CA ARG A 59 12.91 -18.07 12.82
C ARG A 59 12.32 -17.46 11.56
N ILE A 60 13.14 -16.69 10.84
CA ILE A 60 12.76 -16.14 9.54
C ILE A 60 13.03 -17.19 8.48
N LEU A 61 11.99 -17.69 7.84
CA LEU A 61 12.09 -18.71 6.79
C LEU A 61 12.34 -18.07 5.41
N ARG A 62 11.66 -16.95 5.12
CA ARG A 62 11.74 -16.20 3.86
C ARG A 62 11.41 -14.74 4.10
N GLN A 63 11.92 -13.84 3.26
CA GLN A 63 11.62 -12.41 3.33
C GLN A 63 11.55 -11.76 1.94
N ALA A 64 10.64 -10.82 1.77
CA ALA A 64 10.47 -10.06 0.53
C ALA A 64 10.29 -8.58 0.85
N TYR A 65 10.95 -7.72 0.08
CA TYR A 65 10.73 -6.27 0.08
C TYR A 65 9.62 -5.92 -0.90
N LEU A 66 8.74 -5.00 -0.52
CA LEU A 66 7.69 -4.48 -1.38
C LEU A 66 7.38 -3.01 -1.05
N ILE A 67 7.04 -2.28 -2.12
CA ILE A 67 6.37 -0.99 -2.03
C ILE A 67 4.91 -1.22 -2.41
N THR A 68 3.97 -0.86 -1.54
CA THR A 68 2.54 -1.09 -1.78
C THR A 68 1.68 0.07 -1.31
N ARG A 69 0.56 0.27 -2.00
CA ARG A 69 -0.46 1.26 -1.60
C ARG A 69 -1.22 0.78 -0.38
N LEU A 70 -1.46 1.68 0.56
CA LEU A 70 -2.23 1.45 1.77
C LEU A 70 -3.74 1.52 1.47
N GLY A 71 -4.44 0.44 1.74
CA GLY A 71 -5.89 0.33 1.60
C GLY A 71 -6.66 0.94 2.78
N THR A 72 -7.97 0.72 2.77
CA THR A 72 -8.83 1.10 3.89
C THR A 72 -8.41 0.36 5.16
N LYS A 73 -8.57 1.00 6.31
CA LYS A 73 -8.22 0.45 7.64
C LYS A 73 -6.76 -0.03 7.76
N GLY A 74 -5.85 0.44 6.91
CA GLY A 74 -4.44 0.07 6.96
C GLY A 74 -4.13 -1.29 6.32
N LEU A 75 -5.02 -1.81 5.48
CA LEU A 75 -4.80 -3.07 4.77
C LEU A 75 -3.74 -2.90 3.69
N ILE A 76 -2.81 -3.85 3.63
CA ILE A 76 -1.80 -3.93 2.58
C ILE A 76 -1.98 -5.27 1.88
N PHE A 77 -1.95 -5.25 0.55
CA PHE A 77 -2.16 -6.44 -0.25
C PHE A 77 -0.83 -7.11 -0.54
N LEU A 78 -0.70 -8.39 -0.19
CA LEU A 78 0.46 -9.18 -0.59
C LEU A 78 0.26 -9.70 -2.02
N PRO A 79 1.20 -9.44 -2.95
CA PRO A 79 1.15 -9.97 -4.31
C PRO A 79 0.90 -11.48 -4.36
N SER A 80 0.15 -11.94 -5.36
CA SER A 80 -0.28 -13.35 -5.48
C SER A 80 0.90 -14.30 -5.68
N ASP A 81 1.89 -13.87 -6.45
CA ASP A 81 3.16 -14.56 -6.66
C ASP A 81 3.98 -14.66 -5.38
N LEU A 82 4.08 -13.58 -4.58
CA LEU A 82 4.72 -13.61 -3.26
C LEU A 82 4.05 -14.65 -2.36
N LYS A 83 2.71 -14.61 -2.26
CA LYS A 83 1.95 -15.58 -1.45
C LYS A 83 2.21 -17.01 -1.90
N LYS A 84 2.23 -17.27 -3.21
CA LYS A 84 2.51 -18.60 -3.78
C LYS A 84 3.94 -19.06 -3.49
N GLN A 85 4.94 -18.22 -3.75
CA GLN A 85 6.35 -18.55 -3.55
C GLN A 85 6.70 -18.79 -2.07
N PHE A 86 6.05 -18.06 -1.16
CA PHE A 86 6.27 -18.23 0.27
C PHE A 86 5.37 -19.32 0.86
N GLY A 87 4.38 -19.80 0.10
CA GLY A 87 3.37 -20.75 0.59
C GLY A 87 2.58 -20.16 1.76
N LEU A 88 2.15 -18.90 1.62
CA LEU A 88 1.32 -18.20 2.62
C LEU A 88 -0.16 -18.52 2.39
N LYS A 89 -0.88 -18.78 3.48
CA LYS A 89 -2.31 -19.11 3.49
C LYS A 89 -3.08 -18.19 4.42
N GLU A 90 -4.40 -18.24 4.31
CA GLU A 90 -5.29 -17.57 5.28
C GLU A 90 -4.89 -17.99 6.71
N LYS A 91 -4.94 -17.03 7.65
CA LYS A 91 -4.60 -17.21 9.07
C LYS A 91 -3.12 -17.44 9.39
N ASP A 92 -2.23 -17.55 8.40
CA ASP A 92 -0.79 -17.55 8.65
C ASP A 92 -0.38 -16.24 9.32
N ILE A 93 0.65 -16.30 10.17
CA ILE A 93 1.27 -15.13 10.80
C ILE A 93 2.53 -14.79 10.02
N VAL A 94 2.67 -13.52 9.66
CA VAL A 94 3.90 -12.96 9.09
C VAL A 94 4.44 -11.88 10.01
N GLU A 95 5.75 -11.68 9.98
CA GLU A 95 6.39 -10.50 10.54
C GLU A 95 6.48 -9.43 9.45
N VAL A 96 6.10 -8.19 9.78
CA VAL A 96 6.17 -7.03 8.89
C VAL A 96 7.12 -6.02 9.50
N VAL A 97 8.10 -5.59 8.71
CA VAL A 97 9.07 -4.55 9.07
C VAL A 97 8.84 -3.37 8.14
N LEU A 98 8.44 -2.23 8.68
CA LEU A 98 8.17 -0.99 7.93
C LEU A 98 9.42 -0.13 7.92
N TYR A 99 9.91 0.24 6.73
CA TYR A 99 11.12 1.03 6.54
C TYR A 99 10.84 2.46 6.09
N GLY A 100 9.75 2.69 5.37
CA GLY A 100 9.45 3.98 4.78
C GLY A 100 7.98 4.11 4.37
N PHE A 101 7.59 5.34 4.06
CA PHE A 101 6.30 5.63 3.45
C PHE A 101 6.38 6.94 2.66
N HIS A 102 5.48 7.08 1.67
CA HIS A 102 5.35 8.25 0.82
C HIS A 102 3.89 8.70 0.84
N LYS A 103 3.64 9.99 1.11
CA LYS A 103 2.28 10.51 1.07
C LYS A 103 1.79 10.54 -0.35
N PHE A 104 0.57 10.05 -0.58
CA PHE A 104 0.01 10.08 -1.92
C PHE A 104 -0.01 11.51 -2.48
N ASP A 105 -0.45 12.48 -1.68
CA ASP A 105 -0.62 13.89 -2.07
C ASP A 105 0.71 14.60 -2.38
N GLU A 106 1.83 14.06 -1.92
CA GLU A 106 3.19 14.54 -2.26
C GLU A 106 3.66 13.99 -3.62
N LEU A 107 3.10 12.86 -4.07
CA LEU A 107 3.47 12.18 -5.31
C LEU A 107 2.63 12.63 -6.51
N VAL A 108 1.46 13.23 -6.30
CA VAL A 108 0.56 13.65 -7.38
C VAL A 108 0.67 15.14 -7.69
N SER A 109 0.60 15.46 -8.99
CA SER A 109 0.48 16.84 -9.46
C SER A 109 -0.84 17.47 -9.03
N GLU A 110 -0.92 18.80 -9.05
CA GLU A 110 -2.15 19.53 -8.77
C GLU A 110 -3.34 19.07 -9.64
N LYS A 111 -3.08 18.79 -10.92
CA LYS A 111 -4.08 18.19 -11.81
C LYS A 111 -4.56 16.82 -11.30
N GLY A 112 -3.62 15.98 -10.84
CA GLY A 112 -3.95 14.68 -10.25
C GLY A 112 -4.84 14.81 -9.01
N LYS A 113 -4.56 15.79 -8.14
CA LYS A 113 -5.39 16.10 -6.96
C LYS A 113 -6.81 16.50 -7.36
N GLN A 114 -6.97 17.39 -8.34
CA GLN A 114 -8.29 17.84 -8.82
C GLN A 114 -9.14 16.68 -9.36
N LEU A 115 -8.55 15.79 -10.17
CA LEU A 115 -9.25 14.61 -10.69
C LEU A 115 -9.69 13.67 -9.57
N MET A 116 -8.83 13.47 -8.57
CA MET A 116 -9.14 12.63 -7.40
C MET A 116 -10.29 13.20 -6.57
N THR A 117 -10.33 14.52 -6.36
CA THR A 117 -11.45 15.19 -5.68
C THR A 117 -12.75 14.98 -6.45
N LYS A 118 -12.75 15.17 -7.78
CA LYS A 118 -13.93 14.97 -8.62
C LYS A 118 -14.45 13.53 -8.57
N MET A 119 -13.56 12.54 -8.62
CA MET A 119 -13.94 11.12 -8.47
C MET A 119 -14.58 10.80 -7.11
N GLN A 120 -14.28 11.56 -6.06
CA GLN A 120 -14.84 11.37 -4.73
C GLN A 120 -16.13 12.16 -4.50
N SER A 121 -16.30 13.30 -5.18
CA SER A 121 -17.45 14.22 -5.00
C SER A 121 -18.62 13.98 -5.95
N VAL A 122 -18.36 13.45 -7.16
CA VAL A 122 -19.41 13.15 -8.13
C VAL A 122 -19.88 11.71 -7.91
N GLY A 123 -21.20 11.47 -7.94
CA GLY A 123 -21.76 10.11 -7.93
C GLY A 123 -21.03 9.22 -8.95
N LYS A 124 -20.91 7.91 -8.66
CA LYS A 124 -19.97 6.98 -9.34
C LYS A 124 -20.02 6.96 -10.87
N TRP A 125 -21.07 7.50 -11.48
CA TRP A 125 -21.28 7.62 -12.92
C TRP A 125 -22.53 8.47 -13.18
N SER A 126 -22.64 8.96 -14.41
CA SER A 126 -23.89 9.50 -14.98
C SER A 126 -24.21 8.69 -16.23
N GLU A 127 -25.47 8.31 -16.41
CA GLU A 127 -25.92 7.70 -17.66
C GLU A 127 -25.86 8.76 -18.76
N LEU A 128 -25.22 8.42 -19.87
CA LEU A 128 -25.19 9.23 -21.08
C LEU A 128 -25.87 8.44 -22.19
N LYS A 129 -26.81 9.08 -22.87
CA LYS A 129 -27.35 8.58 -24.14
C LYS A 129 -26.32 8.78 -25.26
N PRO A 130 -26.38 8.01 -26.35
CA PRO A 130 -25.47 8.17 -27.48
C PRO A 130 -25.46 9.58 -28.09
N GLU A 131 -26.60 10.27 -28.04
CA GLU A 131 -26.78 11.65 -28.49
C GLU A 131 -26.36 12.72 -27.46
N ASP A 132 -26.10 12.34 -26.21
CA ASP A 132 -25.68 13.29 -25.19
C ASP A 132 -24.24 13.75 -25.46
N LYS A 133 -23.99 15.06 -25.31
CA LYS A 133 -22.62 15.56 -25.31
C LYS A 133 -21.89 15.02 -24.08
N LEU A 134 -20.63 14.60 -24.28
CA LEU A 134 -19.76 14.30 -23.15
C LEU A 134 -19.71 15.54 -22.23
N PRO A 135 -19.77 15.35 -20.90
CA PRO A 135 -19.59 16.45 -19.96
C PRO A 135 -18.27 17.16 -20.26
N GLU A 136 -18.36 18.37 -20.81
CA GLU A 136 -17.21 19.23 -21.02
C GLU A 136 -16.75 19.71 -19.65
N ASP A 137 -15.65 19.13 -19.18
CA ASP A 137 -15.03 19.60 -17.96
C ASP A 137 -14.35 20.95 -18.24
N GLN A 138 -15.05 22.06 -17.97
CA GLN A 138 -14.54 23.42 -18.18
C GLN A 138 -13.23 23.70 -17.43
N SER A 139 -12.84 22.88 -16.44
CA SER A 139 -11.54 23.00 -15.79
C SER A 139 -10.39 22.29 -16.53
N MET A 140 -10.67 21.68 -17.69
CA MET A 140 -9.76 20.79 -18.44
C MET A 140 -9.67 21.19 -19.93
N GLU A 141 -9.95 22.45 -20.28
CA GLU A 141 -9.91 22.95 -21.67
C GLU A 141 -8.53 22.89 -22.36
N HIS A 142 -7.46 22.53 -21.66
CA HIS A 142 -6.12 22.43 -22.22
C HIS A 142 -5.65 20.97 -22.34
N PHE A 143 -6.25 20.20 -23.26
CA PHE A 143 -5.63 18.95 -23.73
C PHE A 143 -5.51 18.92 -25.24
N THR A 144 -4.30 19.19 -25.73
CA THR A 144 -3.82 18.66 -27.00
C THR A 144 -3.49 17.19 -26.77
N TYR A 145 -4.20 16.30 -27.43
CA TYR A 145 -3.85 14.87 -27.46
C TYR A 145 -2.53 14.72 -28.22
N VAL A 146 -1.49 14.20 -27.56
CA VAL A 146 -0.36 13.60 -28.25
C VAL A 146 -0.61 12.10 -28.22
N PHE A 147 -1.00 11.55 -29.37
CA PHE A 147 -0.97 10.11 -29.60
C PHE A 147 0.49 9.72 -29.85
N VAL A 148 0.98 8.73 -29.10
CA VAL A 148 2.19 7.96 -29.41
C VAL A 148 1.76 6.56 -29.77
#